data_AF-A0A2M8EXV6-F1
#
_entry.id   AF-A0A2M8EXV6-F1
#
_cell.length_a   1.000
_cell.length_b   1.000
_cell.length_c   1.000
_cell.angle_alpha   90.00
_cell.angle_beta   90.00
_cell.angle_gamma   90.00
#
_symmetry.space_group_name_H-M   'P 1'
#
loop_
_entity.id
_entity.type
_entity.pdbx_description
1 polymer ?
#
loop_
_entity_poly.entity_id
_entity_poly.type
_entity_poly.pdbx_seq_one_letter_code
_entity_poly.pdbx_strand_id
1 'polypeptide(L)' 'MEEFIKLLTTSSSDDFVGLFIKAFAVLFAFLYLLYAVAASRQTQIMNDTFTTKMSPILSLVSFLQIIFAGILILVSLFLI' A
#
# COMPACT_ATOMS: atom_id res chain seq x y z
N MET A 1 -26.00 -16.15 -10.50
CA MET A 1 -25.13 -15.88 -11.67
C MET A 1 -25.71 -14.74 -12.51
N GLU A 2 -27.00 -14.77 -12.83
CA GLU A 2 -27.69 -13.69 -13.55
C GLU A 2 -27.67 -12.34 -12.83
N GLU A 3 -27.85 -12.27 -11.51
CA GLU A 3 -27.73 -11.00 -10.78
C GLU A 3 -26.31 -10.41 -10.82
N PHE A 4 -25.29 -11.27 -10.80
CA PHE A 4 -23.89 -10.84 -10.91
C PHE A 4 -23.60 -10.29 -12.32
N ILE A 5 -24.14 -10.95 -13.35
CA ILE A 5 -24.06 -10.49 -14.75
C ILE A 5 -24.87 -9.20 -14.95
N LYS A 6 -26.03 -9.06 -14.30
CA LYS A 6 -26.86 -7.84 -14.33
C LYS A 6 -26.14 -6.67 -13.64
N LEU A 7 -25.47 -6.92 -12.52
CA LEU A 7 -24.66 -5.91 -11.83
C LEU A 7 -23.46 -5.44 -12.68
N LEU A 8 -22.88 -6.33 -13.49
CA LEU A 8 -21.83 -6.01 -14.48
C LEU A 8 -22.34 -5.30 -15.75
N THR A 9 -23.62 -5.47 -16.11
CA THR A 9 -24.20 -4.92 -17.35
C THR A 9 -25.04 -3.66 -17.14
N THR A 10 -25.36 -3.31 -15.90
CA THR A 10 -26.13 -2.09 -15.57
C THR A 10 -25.26 -0.96 -15.01
N SER A 11 -23.97 -1.19 -14.76
CA SER A 11 -23.04 -0.14 -14.31
C SER A 11 -22.59 0.70 -15.50
N SER A 12 -22.51 2.02 -15.33
CA SER A 12 -21.85 2.87 -16.32
C SER A 12 -20.38 2.42 -16.50
N SER A 13 -19.77 2.72 -17.64
CA SER A 13 -18.33 2.46 -17.85
C SER A 13 -17.48 3.10 -16.74
N ASP A 14 -17.92 4.23 -16.20
CA ASP A 14 -17.21 5.00 -15.19
C ASP A 14 -17.26 4.30 -13.82
N ASP A 15 -18.39 3.70 -13.44
CA ASP A 15 -18.53 2.94 -12.19
C ASP A 15 -17.63 1.69 -12.18
N PHE A 16 -17.55 1.00 -13.32
CA PHE A 16 -16.69 -0.17 -13.48
C PHE A 16 -15.21 0.21 -13.36
N VAL A 17 -14.79 1.30 -14.01
CA VAL A 17 -13.41 1.82 -13.92
C VAL A 17 -13.10 2.26 -12.48
N GLY A 18 -14.04 2.91 -11.79
CA GLY A 18 -13.88 3.31 -10.38
C GLY A 18 -13.65 2.11 -9.44
N LEU A 19 -14.47 1.06 -9.57
CA LEU A 19 -14.33 -0.19 -8.83
C LEU A 19 -12.99 -0.88 -9.12
N PHE A 20 -12.58 -0.93 -10.39
CA PHE A 20 -11.30 -1.48 -10.80
C PHE A 20 -10.13 -0.72 -10.14
N ILE A 21 -10.11 0.61 -10.24
CA ILE A 21 -9.05 1.44 -9.64
C ILE A 21 -9.01 1.24 -8.13
N LYS A 22 -10.16 1.20 -7.44
CA LYS A 22 -10.21 0.95 -5.99
C LYS A 22 -9.62 -0.39 -5.62
N ALA A 23 -10.01 -1.47 -6.31
CA ALA A 23 -9.50 -2.81 -6.02
C ALA A 23 -7.97 -2.88 -6.19
N PHE A 24 -7.45 -2.28 -7.25
CA PHE A 24 -6.00 -2.19 -7.48
C PHE A 24 -5.30 -1.29 -6.46
N ALA A 25 -5.87 -0.14 -6.11
CA ALA A 25 -5.30 0.75 -5.10
C ALA A 25 -5.16 0.03 -3.74
N VAL A 26 -6.19 -0.68 -3.31
CA VAL A 26 -6.15 -1.48 -2.08
C VAL A 26 -5.07 -2.56 -2.17
N LEU A 27 -5.02 -3.33 -3.26
CA LEU A 27 -4.00 -4.37 -3.45
C LEU A 27 -2.58 -3.78 -3.41
N PHE A 28 -2.33 -2.70 -4.15
CA PHE A 28 -1.02 -2.04 -4.18
C PHE A 28 -0.64 -1.43 -2.83
N ALA A 29 -1.59 -0.87 -2.07
CA ALA A 29 -1.33 -0.35 -0.73
C ALA A 29 -0.89 -1.45 0.24
N PHE A 30 -1.52 -2.62 0.18
CA PHE A 30 -1.09 -3.79 0.97
C PHE A 30 0.27 -4.32 0.54
N LEU A 31 0.55 -4.42 -0.77
CA LEU A 31 1.87 -4.81 -1.27
C LEU A 31 2.96 -3.83 -0.83
N TYR A 32 2.66 -2.52 -0.87
CA TYR A 32 3.57 -1.49 -0.40
C TYR A 32 3.81 -1.56 1.12
N LEU A 33 2.81 -1.92 1.93
CA LEU A 33 3.00 -2.18 3.36
C LEU A 33 3.99 -3.32 3.61
N LEU A 34 3.82 -4.45 2.91
CA LEU A 34 4.74 -5.58 3.02
C LEU A 34 6.17 -5.18 2.65
N TYR A 35 6.32 -4.42 1.56
CA TYR A 35 7.60 -3.85 1.15
C TYR A 35 8.20 -2.94 2.23
N ALA A 36 7.42 -2.00 2.78
CA ALA A 36 7.88 -1.06 3.79
C ALA A 36 8.35 -1.77 5.07
N VAL A 37 7.64 -2.81 5.51
CA VAL A 37 8.04 -3.64 6.66
C VAL A 37 9.36 -4.37 6.38
N ALA A 38 9.50 -4.98 5.20
CA ALA A 38 10.73 -5.65 4.80
C ALA A 38 11.92 -4.69 4.74
N ALA A 39 11.73 -3.51 4.13
CA ALA A 39 12.75 -2.47 4.03
C ALA A 39 13.17 -1.94 5.42
N SER A 40 12.22 -1.78 6.34
CA SER A 40 12.51 -1.37 7.72
C SER A 40 13.35 -2.42 8.47
N ARG A 41 13.02 -3.71 8.34
CA ARG A 41 13.85 -4.79 8.91
C ARG A 41 15.25 -4.81 8.31
N GLN A 42 15.38 -4.65 7.00
CA GLN A 42 16.68 -4.61 6.32
C GLN A 42 17.52 -3.41 6.79
N THR A 43 16.88 -2.26 7.00
CA THR A 43 17.54 -1.05 7.53
C THR A 43 18.08 -1.28 8.93
N GLN A 44 17.32 -1.95 9.81
CA GLN A 44 17.77 -2.30 11.16
C GLN A 44 18.99 -3.23 11.11
N ILE A 45 18.90 -4.33 10.35
CA ILE A 45 20.01 -5.29 10.19
C ILE A 45 21.27 -4.59 9.65
N MET A 46 21.10 -3.70 8.67
CA MET A 46 22.21 -2.92 8.11
C MET A 46 22.85 -2.01 9.17
N ASN A 47 22.04 -1.32 9.96
CA ASN A 47 22.52 -0.42 11.01
C ASN A 47 23.21 -1.17 12.17
N ASP A 48 22.83 -2.42 12.42
CA ASP A 48 23.48 -3.28 13.41
C ASP A 48 24.80 -3.88 12.90
N THR A 49 24.90 -4.10 11.58
CA THR A 49 26.07 -4.74 10.95
C THR A 49 27.15 -3.73 10.55
N PHE A 50 26.75 -2.53 10.15
CA PHE A 50 27.65 -1.51 9.63
C PHE A 50 27.54 -0.21 10.42
N THR A 51 28.68 0.36 10.78
CA THR A 51 28.75 1.69 11.39
C THR A 51 28.38 2.75 10.37
N THR A 52 27.11 3.09 10.31
CA THR A 52 26.56 4.05 9.35
C THR A 52 26.38 5.40 10.06
N LYS A 53 27.08 6.46 9.60
CA LYS A 53 27.01 7.80 10.21
C LYS A 53 25.57 8.34 10.33
N MET A 54 24.69 7.92 9.43
CA MET A 54 23.29 8.36 9.34
C MET A 54 22.29 7.27 9.79
N SER A 55 22.75 6.27 10.55
CA SER A 55 21.90 5.16 11.04
C SER A 55 20.56 5.63 11.65
N PRO A 56 20.51 6.65 12.52
CA PRO A 56 19.25 7.13 13.11
C PRO A 56 18.26 7.67 12.07
N ILE A 57 18.75 8.37 11.04
CA ILE A 57 17.92 8.97 9.99
C ILE A 57 17.36 7.88 9.07
N LEU A 58 18.18 6.89 8.71
CA LEU A 58 17.74 5.75 7.89
C LEU A 58 16.66 4.95 8.62
N SER A 59 16.84 4.68 9.92
CA SER A 59 15.82 4.04 10.75
C SER A 59 14.51 4.83 10.76
N LEU A 60 14.58 6.16 10.94
CA LEU A 60 13.40 7.03 10.96
C LEU A 60 12.68 7.06 9.61
N VAL A 61 13.40 7.18 8.49
CA VAL A 61 12.81 7.16 7.15
C VAL A 61 12.15 5.80 6.88
N SER A 62 12.78 4.70 7.27
CA SER A 62 12.21 3.37 7.09
C SER A 62 10.92 3.15 7.90
N PHE A 63 10.84 3.74 9.09
CA PHE A 63 9.63 3.72 9.91
C PHE A 63 8.51 4.58 9.30
N LEU A 64 8.85 5.76 8.78
CA LEU A 64 7.88 6.62 8.08
C LEU A 64 7.25 5.92 6.86
N GLN A 65 7.99 5.06 6.15
CA GLN A 65 7.44 4.27 5.04
C GLN A 65 6.27 3.37 5.49
N ILE A 66 6.36 2.78 6.69
CA ILE A 66 5.28 1.95 7.25
C ILE A 66 4.05 2.82 7.57
N ILE A 67 4.26 4.01 8.15
CA ILE A 67 3.17 4.96 8.42
C ILE A 67 2.50 5.39 7.11
N PHE A 68 3.28 5.74 6.08
CA PHE A 68 2.76 6.09 4.77
C PHE A 68 1.96 4.95 4.12
N ALA A 69 2.42 3.70 4.27
CA ALA A 69 1.66 2.55 3.80
C ALA A 69 0.30 2.42 4.53
N GLY A 70 0.26 2.66 5.84
CA GLY A 70 -0.99 2.71 6.60
C GLY A 70 -1.95 3.79 6.09
N ILE A 71 -1.44 5.00 5.82
CA ILE A 71 -2.22 6.09 5.24
C ILE A 71 -2.75 5.71 3.86
N LEU A 72 -1.92 5.10 3.01
CA LEU A 72 -2.33 4.64 1.68
C LEU A 72 -3.43 3.60 1.72
N ILE A 73 -3.39 2.67 2.67
CA ILE A 73 -4.47 1.69 2.87
C ILE A 73 -5.77 2.42 3.23
N LEU A 74 -5.73 3.35 4.19
CA LEU A 74 -6.91 4.13 4.58
C LEU A 74 -7.48 4.90 3.38
N VAL A 75 -6.64 5.63 2.66
CA VAL A 75 -7.05 6.38 1.46
C VAL A 75 -7.64 5.45 0.40
N SER A 76 -7.05 4.27 0.19
CA SER A 76 -7.54 3.30 -0.80
C SER A 76 -8.90 2.70 -0.43
N LEU A 77 -9.22 2.58 0.87
CA LEU A 77 -10.53 2.10 1.32
C LEU A 77 -11.65 3.13 1.10
N PHE A 78 -11.33 4.42 1.22
CA PHE A 78 -12.26 5.54 0.99
C PHE A 78 -12.19 6.11 -0.43
N LEU A 79 -11.41 5.49 -1.32
CA LEU A 79 -11.43 5.79 -2.74
C LEU A 79 -12.79 5.33 -3.30
N ILE A 80 -13.42 6.13 -4.17
CA ILE A 80 -14.84 6.10 -4.61
C ILE A 80 -15.73 7.02 -3.79
#